data_AF-A0A957NEU7-F1
#
_entry.id   AF-A0A957NEU7-F1
#
_cell.length_a   1.000
_cell.length_b   1.000
_cell.length_c   1.000
_cell.angle_alpha   90.00
_cell.angle_beta   90.00
_cell.angle_gamma   90.00
#
_symmetry.space_group_name_H-M   'P 1'
#
loop_
_entity.id
_entity.type
_entity.pdbx_description
1 polymer ?
#
loop_
_entity_poly.entity_id
_entity_poly.type
_entity_poly.pdbx_seq_one_letter_code
_entity_poly.pdbx_strand_id
1 'polypeptide(L)'
;DEMKRMDRQLKNFLYENMYRHYRVVRMSTKAQRVLKHLWEEYMARPEQLPRSTQALIDRLGKPRAITDYLAGMTDRYATQEWDRLFNPWESA
;
A
#
# COMPACT_ATOMS: atom_id res chain seq x y z
N ASP A 1 -1.52 -3.32 -35.35
CA ASP A 1 -1.04 -1.97 -34.93
C ASP A 1 -2.13 -0.97 -34.56
N GLU A 2 -3.30 -1.01 -35.19
CA GLU A 2 -4.42 -0.11 -34.89
C GLU A 2 -4.95 -0.22 -33.45
N MET A 3 -5.13 -1.43 -32.93
CA MET A 3 -5.55 -1.66 -31.54
C MET A 3 -4.59 -1.03 -30.52
N LYS A 4 -3.27 -1.07 -30.78
CA LYS A 4 -2.27 -0.41 -29.93
C LYS A 4 -2.36 1.12 -30.01
N ARG A 5 -2.75 1.68 -31.16
CA ARG A 5 -2.95 3.13 -31.33
C ARG A 5 -4.17 3.60 -30.54
N MET A 6 -5.28 2.86 -30.63
CA MET A 6 -6.51 3.16 -29.89
C MET A 6 -6.32 3.03 -28.38
N ASP A 7 -5.64 1.98 -27.90
CA ASP A 7 -5.31 1.81 -26.48
C ASP A 7 -4.48 2.99 -25.93
N ARG A 8 -3.49 3.46 -26.69
CA ARG A 8 -2.71 4.65 -26.30
C ARG A 8 -3.56 5.92 -26.25
N GLN A 9 -4.42 6.15 -27.23
CA GLN A 9 -5.31 7.32 -27.25
C GLN A 9 -6.26 7.31 -26.05
N LEU A 10 -6.84 6.15 -25.72
CA LEU A 10 -7.70 5.98 -24.56
C LEU A 10 -6.95 6.23 -23.25
N LYS A 11 -5.75 5.66 -23.10
CA LYS A 11 -4.90 5.88 -21.91
C LYS A 11 -4.55 7.34 -21.71
N ASN A 12 -4.18 8.06 -22.78
CA ASN A 12 -3.88 9.49 -22.71
C ASN A 12 -5.11 10.29 -22.26
N PHE A 13 -6.28 10.02 -22.86
CA PHE A 13 -7.54 10.66 -22.46
C PHE A 13 -7.86 10.41 -20.98
N LEU A 14 -7.76 9.17 -20.51
CA LEU A 14 -7.99 8.81 -19.11
C LEU A 14 -6.95 9.45 -18.18
N TYR A 15 -5.70 9.55 -18.60
CA TYR A 15 -4.64 10.16 -17.81
C TYR A 15 -4.90 11.65 -17.56
N GLU A 16 -5.30 12.37 -18.62
CA GLU A 16 -5.61 13.79 -18.55
C GLU A 16 -6.89 14.07 -17.75
N ASN A 17 -7.94 13.27 -17.98
CA ASN A 17 -9.28 13.60 -17.48
C ASN A 17 -9.68 12.87 -16.19
N MET A 18 -9.07 11.72 -15.89
CA MET A 18 -9.44 10.89 -14.72
C MET A 18 -8.32 10.83 -13.68
N TYR A 19 -7.11 10.41 -14.06
CA TYR A 19 -6.04 10.17 -13.08
C TYR A 19 -5.48 11.45 -12.44
N ARG A 20 -5.50 12.57 -13.17
CA ARG A 20 -5.07 13.88 -12.66
C ARG A 20 -6.16 14.64 -11.89
N HIS A 21 -7.37 14.09 -11.81
CA HIS A 21 -8.45 14.72 -11.07
C HIS A 21 -8.08 14.83 -9.59
N TYR A 22 -8.28 16.02 -8.99
CA TYR A 22 -7.78 16.33 -7.64
C TYR A 22 -8.21 15.32 -6.57
N ARG A 23 -9.40 14.71 -6.70
CA ARG A 23 -9.87 13.66 -5.77
C ARG A 23 -9.04 12.38 -5.87
N VAL A 24 -8.68 11.96 -7.09
CA VAL A 24 -7.86 10.76 -7.32
C VAL A 24 -6.45 11.00 -6.79
N VAL A 25 -5.86 12.16 -7.11
CA VAL A 25 -4.54 12.55 -6.59
C VAL A 25 -4.54 12.57 -5.07
N ARG A 26 -5.53 13.22 -4.43
CA ARG A 26 -5.66 13.25 -2.97
C ARG A 26 -5.75 11.85 -2.37
N MET A 27 -6.53 10.95 -2.96
CA MET A 27 -6.65 9.59 -2.47
C MET A 27 -5.33 8.82 -2.61
N SER A 28 -4.66 8.92 -3.75
CA SER A 28 -3.34 8.33 -3.97
C SER A 28 -2.30 8.83 -2.97
N THR A 29 -2.28 10.14 -2.68
CA THR A 29 -1.36 10.71 -1.69
C THR A 29 -1.65 10.21 -0.28
N LYS A 30 -2.93 10.02 0.09
CA LYS A 30 -3.30 9.45 1.39
C LYS A 30 -2.84 7.99 1.48
N ALA A 31 -3.11 7.18 0.46
CA ALA A 31 -2.68 5.77 0.42
C ALA A 31 -1.15 5.63 0.50
N GLN A 32 -0.39 6.47 -0.20
CA GLN A 32 1.08 6.50 -0.10
C GLN A 32 1.57 6.78 1.32
N ARG A 33 0.92 7.70 2.05
CA ARG A 33 1.27 7.99 3.45
C ARG A 33 1.01 6.79 4.34
N VAL A 34 -0.16 6.15 4.18
CA VAL A 34 -0.52 4.94 4.92
C VAL A 34 0.53 3.86 4.74
N LEU A 35 0.83 3.48 3.49
CA LEU A 35 1.81 2.44 3.19
C LEU A 35 3.21 2.80 3.69
N LYS A 36 3.61 4.07 3.56
CA LYS A 36 4.92 4.54 4.03
C LYS A 36 5.08 4.33 5.53
N HIS A 37 4.14 4.82 6.34
CA HIS A 37 4.27 4.72 7.79
C HIS A 37 4.13 3.27 8.28
N LEU A 38 3.24 2.47 7.68
CA LEU A 38 3.17 1.02 7.98
C LEU A 38 4.51 0.34 7.71
N TRP A 39 5.12 0.62 6.55
CA TRP A 39 6.43 0.07 6.21
C TRP A 39 7.53 0.52 7.17
N GLU A 40 7.59 1.81 7.50
CA GLU A 40 8.57 2.36 8.44
C GLU A 40 8.43 1.73 9.84
N GLU A 41 7.21 1.60 10.34
CA GLU A 41 6.92 1.03 11.66
C GLU A 41 7.33 -0.46 11.72
N TYR A 42 6.96 -1.26 10.72
CA TYR A 42 7.38 -2.67 10.67
C TYR A 42 8.87 -2.87 10.40
N MET A 43 9.51 -1.94 9.70
CA MET A 43 10.96 -1.98 9.52
C MET A 43 11.70 -1.70 10.82
N ALA A 44 11.17 -0.81 11.66
CA ALA A 44 11.71 -0.48 12.97
C ALA A 44 11.40 -1.58 14.01
N ARG A 45 10.18 -2.10 14.00
CA ARG A 45 9.62 -3.02 15.00
C ARG A 45 8.92 -4.22 14.33
N PRO A 46 9.68 -5.15 13.72
CA PRO A 46 9.10 -6.30 13.03
C PRO A 46 8.33 -7.25 13.97
N GLU A 47 8.52 -7.17 15.27
CA GLU A 47 7.78 -7.92 16.29
C GLU A 47 6.27 -7.62 16.30
N GLN A 48 5.84 -6.49 15.72
CA GLN A 48 4.43 -6.12 15.56
C GLN A 48 3.75 -6.82 14.37
N LEU A 49 4.52 -7.47 13.48
CA LEU A 49 3.96 -8.22 12.36
C LEU A 49 3.30 -9.52 12.85
N PRO A 50 2.37 -10.12 12.08
CA PRO A 50 1.91 -11.47 12.34
C PRO A 50 3.08 -12.47 12.39
N ARG A 51 2.99 -13.48 13.27
CA ARG A 51 4.06 -14.50 13.42
C ARG A 51 4.41 -15.21 12.12
N SER A 52 3.43 -15.42 11.24
CA SER A 52 3.65 -15.98 9.90
C SER A 52 4.57 -15.11 9.05
N THR A 53 4.38 -13.79 9.07
CA THR A 53 5.24 -12.82 8.37
C THR A 53 6.60 -12.71 9.02
N GLN A 54 6.68 -12.72 10.36
CA GLN A 54 7.97 -12.74 11.08
C GLN A 54 8.82 -13.95 10.68
N ALA A 55 8.22 -15.13 10.57
CA ALA A 55 8.93 -16.34 10.13
C ALA A 55 9.47 -16.25 8.68
N LEU A 56 8.89 -15.38 7.84
CA LEU A 56 9.40 -15.14 6.49
C LEU A 56 10.61 -14.21 6.46
N ILE A 57 10.87 -13.44 7.53
CA ILE A 57 12.00 -12.50 7.60
C ILE A 57 13.33 -13.25 7.47
N ASP A 58 13.48 -14.39 8.15
CA ASP A 58 14.72 -15.19 8.10
C ASP A 58 15.00 -15.73 6.69
N ARG A 59 13.94 -16.00 5.92
CA ARG A 59 14.05 -16.58 4.57
C ARG A 59 14.18 -15.52 3.47
N LEU A 60 13.42 -14.44 3.55
CA LEU A 60 13.28 -13.44 2.48
C LEU A 60 14.06 -12.15 2.74
N GLY A 61 14.48 -11.95 4.00
CA GLY A 61 14.98 -10.67 4.49
C GLY A 61 13.83 -9.73 4.87
N LYS A 62 14.10 -8.90 5.87
CA LYS A 62 13.12 -7.97 6.46
C LYS A 62 12.41 -7.07 5.43
N PRO A 63 13.11 -6.38 4.50
CA PRO A 63 12.45 -5.49 3.55
C PRO A 63 11.46 -6.22 2.64
N ARG A 64 11.83 -7.41 2.13
CA ARG A 64 10.99 -8.18 1.21
C ARG A 64 9.78 -8.75 1.92
N ALA A 65 9.96 -9.38 3.08
CA ALA A 65 8.86 -9.95 3.85
C ALA A 65 7.80 -8.90 4.21
N ILE A 66 8.22 -7.68 4.59
CA ILE A 66 7.32 -6.57 4.89
C ILE A 66 6.61 -6.06 3.62
N THR A 67 7.35 -5.89 2.51
CA THR A 67 6.73 -5.47 1.24
C THR A 67 5.67 -6.45 0.77
N ASP A 68 5.95 -7.76 0.86
CA ASP A 68 5.01 -8.79 0.43
C ASP A 68 3.77 -8.83 1.35
N TYR A 69 3.95 -8.64 2.66
CA TYR A 69 2.85 -8.50 3.61
C TYR A 69 1.95 -7.29 3.29
N LEU A 70 2.53 -6.11 3.08
CA LEU A 70 1.78 -4.89 2.73
C LEU A 70 1.09 -5.01 1.37
N ALA A 71 1.75 -5.60 0.37
CA ALA A 71 1.17 -5.82 -0.95
C ALA A 71 0.02 -6.84 -0.95
N GLY A 72 -0.01 -7.74 0.04
CA GLY A 72 -1.10 -8.70 0.25
C GLY A 72 -2.34 -8.11 0.93
N MET A 73 -2.29 -6.87 1.41
CA MET A 73 -3.42 -6.24 2.10
C MET A 73 -4.49 -5.77 1.11
N THR A 74 -5.75 -5.88 1.52
CA THR A 74 -6.85 -5.12 0.88
C THR A 74 -6.88 -3.69 1.43
N ASP A 75 -7.44 -2.73 0.69
CA ASP A 75 -7.59 -1.34 1.15
C ASP A 75 -8.26 -1.23 2.53
N ARG A 76 -9.29 -2.06 2.77
CA ARG A 76 -9.97 -2.15 4.06
C ARG A 76 -9.03 -2.62 5.15
N TYR A 77 -8.24 -3.67 4.88
CA TYR A 77 -7.29 -4.20 5.85
C TYR A 77 -6.18 -3.20 6.15
N ALA A 78 -5.63 -2.52 5.14
CA ALA A 78 -4.57 -1.52 5.34
C ALA A 78 -5.05 -0.34 6.22
N THR A 79 -6.32 0.05 6.09
CA THR A 79 -6.93 1.09 6.94
C THR A 79 -7.08 0.60 8.38
N GLN A 80 -7.57 -0.63 8.59
CA GLN A 80 -7.63 -1.23 9.92
C GLN A 80 -6.26 -1.40 10.56
N GLU A 81 -5.25 -1.79 9.78
CA GLU A 81 -3.89 -1.95 10.26
C GLU A 81 -3.27 -0.61 10.66
N TRP A 82 -3.57 0.45 9.90
CA TRP A 82 -3.22 1.81 10.28
C TRP A 82 -3.85 2.20 11.61
N ASP A 83 -5.15 1.95 11.78
CA ASP A 83 -5.85 2.30 13.02
C ASP A 83 -5.26 1.50 14.21
N ARG A 84 -5.03 0.19 14.07
CA ARG A 84 -4.40 -0.65 15.12
C ARG A 84 -3.01 -0.15 15.56
N LEU A 85 -2.18 0.30 14.62
CA LEU A 85 -0.81 0.70 14.91
C LEU A 85 -0.69 2.13 15.42
N PHE A 86 -1.55 3.03 14.96
CA PHE A 86 -1.38 4.46 15.20
C PHE A 86 -2.49 5.08 16.05
N ASN A 87 -3.60 4.39 16.31
CA ASN A 87 -4.66 4.85 17.20
C ASN A 87 -4.49 4.21 18.60
N PRO A 88 -3.99 4.95 19.60
CA PRO A 88 -3.74 4.40 20.94
C PRO A 88 -5.02 4.07 21.72
N TRP A 89 -6.19 4.47 21.19
CA TRP A 89 -7.50 4.25 21.81
C TRP A 89 -8.27 3.11 21.16
N GLU A 90 -7.77 2.55 20.07
CA GLU A 90 -8.35 1.35 19.48
C GLU A 90 -7.86 0.13 20.26
N SER A 91 -8.79 -0.65 20.81
CA SER A 91 -8.44 -1.86 21.57
C SER A 91 -7.92 -2.90 20.58
N ALA A 92 -6.67 -3.34 20.79
CA ALA A 92 -6.05 -4.45 20.05
C ALA A 92 -6.90 -5.74 20.12
#